data_AF-A0A954HIJ9-F1
#
_entry.id   AF-A0A954HIJ9-F1
#
_cell.length_a   1.000
_cell.length_b   1.000
_cell.length_c   1.000
_cell.angle_alpha   90.00
_cell.angle_beta   90.00
_cell.angle_gamma   90.00
#
_symmetry.space_group_name_H-M   'P 1'
#
loop_
_entity.id
_entity.type
_entity.pdbx_description
1 polymer ?
#
loop_
_entity_poly.entity_id
_entity_poly.type
_entity_poly.pdbx_seq_one_letter_code
_entity_poly.pdbx_strand_id
1 'polypeptide(L)'
;MNNAMAHAAAMLTILLCWCTPAVAQPLSVAESNVLLEFELVTPRLGANQLDAQRWGQFFRDQGEVVRVREPLGDDEVSISEVSRGTFRIVRVQAEIDRKGQLVVPGHQFKLSNPGPIMDWLKEIKTYGAQGAPDGKPKWGLSDQQFNQVFEALSEPVKTAIQDQTLNDALAGLQIPKKYPLQIHRTAQPIVDAAGKLPVSDEVEGLSLGTALAGILVQHGLGFRPLRTPRGDIELVVESLADISDAWPVGWPAEQKPRNLIVPTLYETLPAGFENVPLEDVLHAITVQRQVPIIIARAECQTQEIDLTREVSYPEKSRTAWALILESVVRQSKLTQSLRLDERGQ
;
A
#
# COMPACT_ATOMS: atom_id res chain seq x y z
N MET A 1 -49.60 61.44 5.67
CA MET A 1 -49.73 59.96 5.60
C MET A 1 -48.78 59.50 4.49
N ASN A 2 -47.48 59.50 4.73
CA ASN A 2 -46.65 58.44 5.34
C ASN A 2 -46.71 57.09 4.63
N ASN A 3 -45.66 56.79 3.83
CA ASN A 3 -44.79 55.58 3.89
C ASN A 3 -44.13 55.40 2.51
N ALA A 4 -42.89 55.85 2.29
CA ALA A 4 -41.63 55.23 2.70
C ALA A 4 -41.40 53.85 2.05
N MET A 5 -40.73 53.85 0.89
CA MET A 5 -40.13 52.66 0.28
C MET A 5 -38.87 52.27 1.07
N ALA A 6 -38.95 51.14 1.78
CA ALA A 6 -37.81 50.57 2.50
C ALA A 6 -36.92 49.76 1.54
N HIS A 7 -35.62 50.03 1.60
CA HIS A 7 -34.55 49.28 0.95
C HIS A 7 -34.42 47.89 1.61
N ALA A 8 -34.46 46.83 0.81
CA ALA A 8 -34.07 45.49 1.26
C ALA A 8 -32.55 45.34 1.11
N ALA A 9 -31.83 45.51 2.22
CA ALA A 9 -30.42 45.18 2.35
C ALA A 9 -30.26 43.64 2.37
N ALA A 10 -29.56 43.10 1.38
CA ALA A 10 -29.13 41.70 1.37
C ALA A 10 -28.01 41.53 2.40
N MET A 11 -28.33 40.94 3.57
CA MET A 11 -27.34 40.47 4.53
C MET A 11 -26.63 39.24 3.96
N LEU A 12 -25.36 39.43 3.63
CA LEU A 12 -24.40 38.37 3.30
C LEU A 12 -23.99 37.67 4.61
N THR A 13 -24.65 36.56 4.93
CA THR A 13 -24.29 35.72 6.08
C THR A 13 -23.10 34.83 5.70
N ILE A 14 -21.89 35.23 6.13
CA ILE A 14 -20.68 34.41 6.01
C ILE A 14 -20.75 33.29 7.05
N LEU A 15 -21.01 32.06 6.59
CA LEU A 15 -20.89 30.84 7.38
C LEU A 15 -19.40 30.49 7.51
N LEU A 16 -18.78 30.90 8.61
CA LEU A 16 -17.48 30.41 9.05
C LEU A 16 -17.64 28.96 9.52
N CYS A 17 -17.39 28.02 8.62
CA CYS A 17 -17.36 26.59 8.94
C CYS A 17 -16.04 26.28 9.65
N TRP A 18 -16.10 26.04 10.96
CA TRP A 18 -14.95 25.59 11.72
C TRP A 18 -14.66 24.13 11.34
N CYS A 19 -13.56 23.93 10.63
CA CYS A 19 -13.03 22.62 10.29
C CYS A 19 -12.56 21.96 11.60
N THR A 20 -13.40 21.15 12.20
CA THR A 20 -12.97 20.23 13.25
C THR A 20 -12.21 19.09 12.58
N PRO A 21 -10.99 18.72 13.02
CA PRO A 21 -10.34 17.53 12.50
C PRO A 21 -11.22 16.34 12.85
N ALA A 22 -11.73 15.67 11.81
CA ALA A 22 -12.47 14.44 11.96
C ALA A 22 -11.53 13.39 12.55
N VAL A 23 -11.76 13.05 13.83
CA VAL A 23 -11.21 11.83 14.43
C VAL A 23 -11.58 10.67 13.51
N ALA A 24 -10.56 9.97 13.01
CA ALA A 24 -10.74 8.78 12.19
C ALA A 24 -11.71 7.82 12.88
N GLN A 25 -12.87 7.60 12.27
CA GLN A 25 -13.74 6.51 12.65
C GLN A 25 -13.13 5.22 12.08
N PRO A 26 -12.85 4.20 12.91
CA PRO A 26 -12.47 2.89 12.39
C PRO A 26 -13.60 2.37 11.50
N LEU A 27 -13.20 1.68 10.41
CA LEU A 27 -14.08 0.84 9.59
C LEU A 27 -15.07 0.10 10.49
N SER A 28 -16.34 0.01 10.09
CA SER A 28 -17.37 -0.64 10.90
C SER A 28 -16.94 -2.04 11.32
N VAL A 29 -16.55 -2.15 12.58
CA VAL A 29 -16.22 -3.43 13.21
C VAL A 29 -17.55 -4.14 13.38
N ALA A 30 -17.87 -5.06 12.45
CA ALA A 30 -18.81 -6.12 12.79
C ALA A 30 -18.30 -6.75 14.10
N GLU A 31 -19.12 -6.76 15.15
CA GLU A 31 -18.76 -7.25 16.49
C GLU A 31 -17.92 -8.51 16.34
N SER A 32 -16.63 -8.37 16.65
CA SER A 32 -15.67 -9.40 16.38
C SER A 32 -15.89 -10.51 17.42
N ASN A 33 -16.38 -11.66 16.97
CA ASN A 33 -16.44 -12.91 17.74
C ASN A 33 -15.01 -13.43 18.04
N VAL A 34 -14.18 -12.61 18.67
CA VAL A 34 -12.76 -12.91 18.91
C VAL A 34 -12.56 -13.09 20.40
N LEU A 35 -12.14 -14.30 20.78
CA LEU A 35 -11.79 -14.65 22.15
C LEU A 35 -10.26 -14.61 22.30
N LEU A 36 -9.76 -13.81 23.24
CA LEU A 36 -8.34 -13.86 23.60
C LEU A 36 -8.15 -14.80 24.80
N GLU A 37 -7.23 -15.75 24.64
CA GLU A 37 -6.77 -16.66 25.68
C GLU A 37 -5.29 -16.39 25.98
N PHE A 38 -4.98 -16.00 27.21
CA PHE A 38 -3.61 -15.76 27.67
C PHE A 38 -3.11 -16.92 28.52
N GLU A 39 -1.94 -17.45 28.18
CA GLU A 39 -1.14 -18.30 29.06
C GLU A 39 0.09 -17.51 29.53
N LEU A 40 0.09 -17.14 30.82
CA LEU A 40 1.19 -16.42 31.44
C LEU A 40 2.13 -17.41 32.13
N VAL A 41 3.37 -17.45 31.64
CA VAL A 41 4.44 -18.27 32.16
C VAL A 41 5.32 -17.45 33.10
N THR A 42 5.53 -17.93 34.33
CA THR A 42 6.38 -17.28 35.33
C THR A 42 7.84 -17.74 35.25
N PRO A 43 8.83 -16.97 35.71
CA PRO A 43 10.21 -17.43 35.73
C PRO A 43 10.42 -18.56 36.76
N ARG A 44 11.24 -19.57 36.41
CA ARG A 44 11.58 -20.72 37.30
C ARG A 44 12.25 -20.33 38.63
N LEU A 45 12.93 -19.19 38.67
CA LEU A 45 13.76 -18.74 39.79
C LEU A 45 13.54 -17.23 40.02
N GLY A 46 13.23 -16.83 41.26
CA GLY A 46 13.03 -15.42 41.65
C GLY A 46 11.60 -14.92 41.48
N ALA A 47 10.61 -15.73 41.86
CA ALA A 47 9.18 -15.50 41.74
C ALA A 47 8.72 -14.06 42.06
N ASN A 48 8.36 -13.30 41.02
CA ASN A 48 7.38 -12.21 41.15
C ASN A 48 5.97 -12.78 40.99
N GLN A 49 5.59 -13.73 41.86
CA GLN A 49 4.22 -14.28 41.93
C GLN A 49 3.17 -13.16 42.08
N LEU A 50 3.54 -12.08 42.76
CA LEU A 50 2.72 -10.87 42.88
C LEU A 50 2.48 -10.19 41.52
N ASP A 51 3.49 -10.09 40.65
CA ASP A 51 3.31 -9.49 39.33
C ASP A 51 2.50 -10.41 38.41
N ALA A 52 2.64 -11.73 38.54
CA ALA A 52 1.78 -12.68 37.85
C ALA A 52 0.31 -12.56 38.26
N GLN A 53 0.03 -12.35 39.55
CA GLN A 53 -1.32 -12.06 40.01
C GLN A 53 -1.84 -10.72 39.47
N ARG A 54 -1.00 -9.67 39.46
CA ARG A 54 -1.36 -8.35 38.91
C ARG A 54 -1.67 -8.40 37.42
N TRP A 55 -0.83 -9.06 36.63
CA TRP A 55 -1.09 -9.27 35.20
C TRP A 55 -2.32 -10.12 34.97
N GLY A 56 -2.49 -11.21 35.73
CA GLY A 56 -3.70 -12.03 35.65
C GLY A 56 -4.97 -11.23 36.00
N GLN A 57 -4.90 -10.31 36.97
CA GLN A 57 -6.03 -9.44 37.28
C GLN A 57 -6.29 -8.42 36.17
N PHE A 58 -5.24 -7.79 35.65
CA PHE A 58 -5.34 -6.83 34.55
C PHE A 58 -6.10 -7.42 33.35
N PHE A 59 -5.74 -8.63 32.90
CA PHE A 59 -6.42 -9.28 31.77
C PHE A 59 -7.88 -9.65 32.08
N ARG A 60 -8.17 -10.11 33.30
CA ARG A 60 -9.56 -10.38 33.73
C ARG A 60 -10.40 -9.11 33.75
N ASP A 61 -9.84 -7.99 34.19
CA ASP A 61 -10.53 -6.70 34.22
C ASP A 61 -10.87 -6.20 32.80
N GLN A 62 -10.09 -6.61 31.79
CA GLN A 62 -10.38 -6.35 30.37
C GLN A 62 -11.34 -7.38 29.74
N GLY A 63 -11.81 -8.36 30.52
CA GLY A 63 -12.71 -9.42 30.06
C GLY A 63 -12.02 -10.54 29.28
N GLU A 64 -10.70 -10.66 29.35
CA GLU A 64 -9.96 -11.72 28.66
C GLU A 64 -9.86 -13.00 29.51
N VAL A 65 -9.72 -14.14 28.83
CA VAL A 65 -9.44 -15.42 29.49
C VAL A 65 -7.94 -15.50 29.75
N VAL A 66 -7.54 -15.72 31.01
CA VAL A 66 -6.12 -15.81 31.38
C VAL A 66 -5.86 -16.96 32.34
N ARG A 67 -4.78 -17.71 32.07
CA ARG A 67 -4.25 -18.77 32.92
C ARG A 67 -2.79 -18.46 33.25
N VAL A 68 -2.47 -18.43 34.54
CA VAL A 68 -1.09 -18.32 35.02
C VAL A 68 -0.58 -19.73 35.32
N ARG A 69 0.61 -20.08 34.82
CA ARG A 69 1.23 -21.38 35.07
C ARG A 69 2.76 -21.27 35.16
N GLU A 70 3.36 -22.31 35.71
CA GLU A 70 4.81 -22.49 35.68
C GLU A 70 5.28 -23.01 34.30
N PRO A 71 6.55 -22.74 33.92
CA PRO A 71 7.12 -23.13 32.63
C PRO A 71 7.33 -24.63 32.53
N LEU A 72 6.73 -25.24 31.50
CA LEU A 72 6.86 -26.62 31.11
C LEU A 72 7.95 -26.74 30.03
N GLY A 73 9.04 -27.48 30.30
CA GLY A 73 10.09 -27.73 29.29
C GLY A 73 10.71 -26.44 28.73
N ASP A 74 10.71 -26.32 27.40
CA ASP A 74 11.20 -25.17 26.64
C ASP A 74 10.03 -24.31 26.13
N ASP A 75 9.20 -23.81 27.05
CA ASP A 75 8.13 -22.86 26.72
C ASP A 75 8.71 -21.60 26.06
N GLU A 76 8.22 -21.26 24.87
CA GLU A 76 8.56 -20.03 24.16
C GLU A 76 7.36 -19.08 24.07
N VAL A 77 7.63 -17.77 24.09
CA VAL A 77 6.59 -16.77 23.83
C VAL A 77 6.06 -16.93 22.41
N SER A 78 4.74 -17.03 22.25
CA SER A 78 4.13 -17.26 20.95
C SER A 78 2.71 -16.69 20.88
N ILE A 79 2.23 -16.41 19.67
CA ILE A 79 0.82 -16.09 19.44
C ILE A 79 0.34 -17.03 18.36
N SER A 80 -0.78 -17.70 18.61
CA SER A 80 -1.41 -18.62 17.66
C SER A 80 -2.89 -18.30 17.52
N GLU A 81 -3.46 -18.69 16.39
CA GLU A 81 -4.86 -18.39 16.07
C GLU A 81 -5.55 -19.65 15.57
N VAL A 82 -6.75 -19.90 16.08
CA VAL A 82 -7.60 -21.02 15.67
C VAL A 82 -9.01 -20.52 15.46
N SER A 83 -9.55 -20.73 14.26
CA SER A 83 -10.96 -20.48 13.96
C SER A 83 -11.82 -21.65 14.44
N ARG A 84 -12.85 -21.38 15.24
CA ARG A 84 -13.86 -22.35 15.70
C ARG A 84 -15.27 -21.83 15.39
N GLY A 85 -15.83 -22.29 14.26
CA GLY A 85 -17.15 -21.83 13.80
C GLY A 85 -17.11 -20.34 13.44
N THR A 86 -17.98 -19.53 14.07
CA THR A 86 -17.98 -18.07 13.91
C THR A 86 -16.99 -17.35 14.83
N PHE A 87 -16.35 -18.08 15.76
CA PHE A 87 -15.40 -17.51 16.71
C PHE A 87 -13.96 -17.69 16.25
N ARG A 88 -13.15 -16.66 16.49
CA ARG A 88 -11.70 -16.71 16.32
C ARG A 88 -11.06 -16.70 17.70
N ILE A 89 -10.31 -17.74 18.02
CA ILE A 89 -9.59 -17.84 19.30
C ILE A 89 -8.13 -17.48 19.04
N VAL A 90 -7.65 -16.40 19.65
CA VAL A 90 -6.24 -16.03 19.62
C VAL A 90 -5.62 -16.40 20.96
N ARG A 91 -4.63 -17.29 20.92
CA ARG A 91 -3.89 -17.77 22.08
C ARG A 91 -2.56 -17.07 22.14
N VAL A 92 -2.32 -16.37 23.24
CA VAL A 92 -1.06 -15.69 23.53
C VAL A 92 -0.36 -16.44 24.64
N GLN A 93 0.80 -17.03 24.32
CA GLN A 93 1.76 -17.50 25.32
C GLN A 93 2.74 -16.38 25.63
N ALA A 94 2.68 -15.88 26.86
CA ALA A 94 3.47 -14.74 27.33
C ALA A 94 4.32 -15.13 28.53
N GLU A 95 5.49 -14.52 28.67
CA GLU A 95 6.37 -14.70 29.82
C GLU A 95 6.33 -13.45 30.70
N ILE A 96 6.40 -13.62 32.01
CA ILE A 96 6.69 -12.51 32.92
C ILE A 96 8.17 -12.53 33.22
N ASP A 97 8.89 -11.49 32.81
CA ASP A 97 10.33 -11.41 33.03
C ASP A 97 10.68 -11.20 34.52
N ARG A 98 11.97 -11.25 34.85
CA ARG A 98 12.47 -11.01 36.23
C ARG A 98 12.19 -9.61 36.76
N LYS A 99 11.79 -8.65 35.91
CA LYS A 99 11.45 -7.27 36.27
C LYS A 99 9.93 -7.07 36.43
N GLY A 100 9.14 -8.15 36.35
CA GLY A 100 7.67 -8.09 36.43
C GLY A 100 7.00 -7.57 35.15
N GLN A 101 7.73 -7.50 34.05
CA GLN A 101 7.22 -7.04 32.75
C GLN A 101 6.62 -8.21 31.99
N LEU A 102 5.55 -7.95 31.26
CA LEU A 102 4.97 -8.93 30.35
C LEU A 102 5.76 -8.93 29.03
N VAL A 103 6.26 -10.08 28.63
CA VAL A 103 6.94 -10.31 27.35
C VAL A 103 6.02 -11.15 26.48
N VAL A 104 5.75 -10.65 25.28
CA VAL A 104 4.99 -11.32 24.21
C VAL A 104 5.81 -11.24 22.92
N PRO A 105 5.48 -12.00 21.85
CA PRO A 105 6.21 -11.89 20.60
C PRO A 105 6.30 -10.44 20.09
N GLY A 106 7.52 -9.93 19.95
CA GLY A 106 7.82 -8.60 19.44
C GLY A 106 7.61 -7.44 20.42
N HIS A 107 7.04 -7.65 21.62
CA HIS A 107 6.73 -6.56 22.55
C HIS A 107 7.02 -6.88 24.02
N GLN A 108 7.23 -5.83 24.80
CA GLN A 108 7.36 -5.89 26.25
C GLN A 108 6.55 -4.77 26.89
N PHE A 109 5.77 -5.10 27.92
CA PHE A 109 4.84 -4.18 28.57
C PHE A 109 5.08 -4.08 30.08
N LYS A 110 4.76 -2.90 30.63
CA LYS A 110 4.81 -2.61 32.06
C LYS A 110 3.42 -2.28 32.56
N LEU A 111 3.01 -2.87 33.69
CA LEU A 111 1.74 -2.54 34.35
C LEU A 111 1.62 -1.06 34.73
N SER A 112 2.74 -0.38 35.00
CA SER A 112 2.76 1.06 35.33
C SER A 112 2.38 1.96 34.15
N ASN A 113 2.38 1.44 32.92
CA ASN A 113 1.97 2.16 31.71
C ASN A 113 1.05 1.26 30.87
N PRO A 114 -0.26 1.20 31.19
CA PRO A 114 -1.17 0.25 30.55
C PRO A 114 -1.60 0.66 29.12
N GLY A 115 -1.39 1.91 28.69
CA GLY A 115 -1.81 2.40 27.36
C GLY A 115 -1.32 1.51 26.20
N PRO A 116 -0.01 1.26 26.08
CA PRO A 116 0.54 0.44 25.00
C PRO A 116 -0.01 -1.00 24.94
N ILE A 117 -0.25 -1.65 26.08
CA ILE A 117 -0.83 -3.01 26.08
C ILE A 117 -2.31 -2.97 25.70
N MET A 118 -3.05 -1.92 26.06
CA MET A 118 -4.44 -1.76 25.65
C MET A 118 -4.59 -1.58 24.14
N ASP A 119 -3.68 -0.84 23.51
CA ASP A 119 -3.68 -0.66 22.07
C ASP A 119 -3.27 -1.95 21.35
N TRP A 120 -2.28 -2.66 21.87
CA TRP A 120 -1.89 -3.98 21.39
C TRP A 120 -3.02 -5.03 21.55
N LEU A 121 -3.77 -5.01 22.65
CA LEU A 121 -4.95 -5.88 22.82
C LEU A 121 -6.02 -5.61 21.76
N LYS A 122 -6.30 -4.34 21.47
CA LYS A 122 -7.22 -3.97 20.38
C LYS A 122 -6.67 -4.43 19.03
N GLU A 123 -5.36 -4.29 18.80
CA GLU A 123 -4.69 -4.74 17.60
C GLU A 123 -4.87 -6.25 17.40
N ILE A 124 -4.62 -7.07 18.42
CA ILE A 124 -4.78 -8.53 18.31
C ILE A 124 -6.25 -8.93 18.19
N LYS A 125 -7.18 -8.26 18.88
CA LYS A 125 -8.62 -8.50 18.66
C LYS A 125 -9.05 -8.19 17.24
N THR A 126 -8.44 -7.19 16.61
CA THR A 126 -8.76 -6.75 15.25
C THR A 126 -8.07 -7.62 14.22
N TYR A 127 -6.76 -7.83 14.30
CA TYR A 127 -5.93 -8.43 13.26
C TYR A 127 -5.42 -9.84 13.58
N GLY A 128 -5.71 -10.37 14.76
CA GLY A 128 -5.35 -11.74 15.14
C GLY A 128 -3.87 -11.91 15.48
N ALA A 129 -3.38 -13.15 15.40
CA ALA A 129 -2.04 -13.52 15.87
C ALA A 129 -0.89 -12.80 15.15
N GLN A 130 -1.13 -12.34 13.93
CA GLN A 130 -0.14 -11.67 13.08
C GLN A 130 -0.10 -10.14 13.30
N GLY A 131 -1.04 -9.57 14.08
CA GLY A 131 -1.13 -8.14 14.39
C GLY A 131 -1.45 -7.24 13.17
N ALA A 132 -1.49 -5.92 13.37
CA ALA A 132 -1.78 -4.92 12.36
C ALA A 132 -0.77 -4.99 11.20
N PRO A 133 -1.22 -4.78 9.95
CA PRO A 133 -0.34 -4.81 8.80
C PRO A 133 0.53 -3.55 8.64
N ASP A 134 0.13 -2.44 9.25
CA ASP A 134 0.81 -1.15 9.08
C ASP A 134 2.24 -1.15 9.63
N GLY A 135 3.17 -0.66 8.82
CA GLY A 135 4.59 -0.55 9.19
C GLY A 135 5.36 -1.87 9.26
N LYS A 136 4.73 -3.01 8.93
CA LYS A 136 5.42 -4.31 8.86
C LYS A 136 5.95 -4.57 7.44
N PRO A 137 7.12 -5.21 7.30
CA PRO A 137 7.61 -5.63 5.98
C PRO A 137 6.56 -6.51 5.29
N LYS A 138 6.41 -6.34 3.96
CA LYS A 138 5.38 -7.04 3.15
C LYS A 138 3.94 -6.80 3.60
N TRP A 139 3.63 -5.61 4.14
CA TRP A 139 2.24 -5.20 4.45
C TRP A 139 1.54 -6.11 5.45
N GLY A 140 2.29 -6.67 6.40
CA GLY A 140 1.77 -7.62 7.40
C GLY A 140 1.33 -8.96 6.83
N LEU A 141 1.74 -9.31 5.62
CA LEU A 141 1.55 -10.63 5.03
C LEU A 141 2.67 -11.58 5.48
N SER A 142 2.33 -12.84 5.72
CA SER A 142 3.32 -13.91 5.74
C SER A 142 3.95 -14.11 4.36
N ASP A 143 5.12 -14.74 4.30
CA ASP A 143 5.79 -15.04 3.02
C ASP A 143 4.89 -15.86 2.08
N GLN A 144 4.14 -16.82 2.62
CA GLN A 144 3.20 -17.62 1.85
C GLN A 144 2.07 -16.77 1.27
N GLN A 145 1.50 -15.85 2.06
CA GLN A 145 0.45 -14.94 1.60
C GLN A 145 0.97 -13.97 0.54
N PHE A 146 2.14 -13.37 0.79
CA PHE A 146 2.79 -12.50 -0.19
C PHE A 146 3.03 -13.23 -1.51
N ASN A 147 3.60 -14.44 -1.47
CA ASN A 147 3.88 -15.21 -2.68
C ASN A 147 2.59 -15.55 -3.46
N GLN A 148 1.49 -15.87 -2.77
CA GLN A 148 0.20 -16.10 -3.42
C GLN A 148 -0.38 -14.85 -4.09
N VAL A 149 -0.26 -13.69 -3.44
CA VAL A 149 -0.69 -12.41 -4.02
C VAL A 149 0.19 -12.08 -5.22
N PHE A 150 1.51 -12.18 -5.07
CA PHE A 150 2.49 -11.91 -6.11
C PHE A 150 2.26 -12.80 -7.34
N GLU A 151 2.07 -14.11 -7.15
CA GLU A 151 1.76 -15.06 -8.23
C GLU A 151 0.44 -14.70 -8.91
N ALA A 152 -0.62 -14.40 -8.16
CA ALA A 152 -1.90 -14.03 -8.75
C ALA A 152 -1.86 -12.69 -9.52
N LEU A 153 -1.03 -11.75 -9.07
CA LEU A 153 -0.80 -10.47 -9.75
C LEU A 153 0.22 -10.57 -10.88
N SER A 154 0.85 -11.74 -11.07
CA SER A 154 1.78 -11.99 -12.18
C SER A 154 1.09 -12.32 -13.50
N GLU A 155 -0.23 -12.56 -13.51
CA GLU A 155 -0.96 -12.80 -14.75
C GLU A 155 -0.88 -11.57 -15.68
N PRO A 156 -0.67 -11.75 -17.00
CA PRO A 156 -0.57 -10.64 -17.93
C PRO A 156 -1.94 -10.00 -18.22
N VAL A 157 -1.95 -8.68 -18.36
CA VAL A 157 -3.08 -7.93 -18.90
C VAL A 157 -3.24 -8.28 -20.38
N LYS A 158 -4.44 -8.73 -20.78
CA LYS A 158 -4.73 -9.26 -22.13
C LYS A 158 -5.45 -8.26 -23.05
N THR A 159 -5.73 -7.07 -22.55
CA THR A 159 -6.55 -6.08 -23.23
C THR A 159 -5.88 -4.73 -23.14
N ALA A 160 -5.77 -4.05 -24.27
CA ALA A 160 -5.44 -2.63 -24.31
C ALA A 160 -6.43 -1.83 -23.48
N ILE A 161 -5.90 -0.95 -22.63
CA ILE A 161 -6.70 -0.07 -21.76
C ILE A 161 -6.33 1.41 -21.90
N GLN A 162 -5.39 1.73 -22.79
CA GLN A 162 -5.07 3.11 -23.12
C GLN A 162 -6.33 3.87 -23.59
N ASP A 163 -6.42 5.14 -23.25
CA ASP A 163 -7.53 6.07 -23.53
C ASP A 163 -8.87 5.72 -22.86
N GLN A 164 -8.96 4.60 -22.12
CA GLN A 164 -10.12 4.31 -21.28
C GLN A 164 -10.12 5.20 -20.05
N THR A 165 -11.32 5.48 -19.51
CA THR A 165 -11.41 6.18 -18.23
C THR A 165 -10.78 5.36 -17.11
N LEU A 166 -10.26 5.99 -16.06
CA LEU A 166 -9.71 5.27 -14.90
C LEU A 166 -10.70 4.20 -14.37
N ASN A 167 -11.99 4.51 -14.29
CA ASN A 167 -12.98 3.55 -13.81
C ASN A 167 -13.15 2.35 -14.74
N ASP A 168 -13.20 2.58 -16.06
CA ASP A 168 -13.31 1.51 -17.05
C ASP A 168 -12.03 0.65 -17.10
N ALA A 169 -10.87 1.29 -17.00
CA ALA A 169 -9.57 0.62 -16.94
C ALA A 169 -9.47 -0.28 -15.70
N LEU A 170 -9.83 0.21 -14.51
CA LEU A 170 -9.84 -0.58 -13.27
C LEU A 170 -10.84 -1.74 -13.33
N ALA A 171 -11.99 -1.55 -13.98
CA ALA A 171 -12.97 -2.63 -14.20
C ALA A 171 -12.51 -3.65 -15.27
N GLY A 172 -11.74 -3.19 -16.26
CA GLY A 172 -11.16 -4.00 -17.34
C GLY A 172 -9.97 -4.83 -16.88
N LEU A 173 -9.23 -4.37 -15.87
CA LEU A 173 -8.28 -5.19 -15.13
C LEU A 173 -9.06 -6.33 -14.45
N GLN A 174 -8.93 -7.55 -14.96
CA GLN A 174 -9.60 -8.75 -14.45
C GLN A 174 -8.99 -9.21 -13.11
N ILE A 175 -8.99 -8.32 -12.11
CA ILE A 175 -8.40 -8.55 -10.79
C ILE A 175 -9.05 -9.78 -10.18
N PRO A 176 -8.27 -10.77 -9.69
CA PRO A 176 -8.82 -11.98 -9.10
C PRO A 176 -9.79 -11.65 -7.97
N LYS A 177 -11.00 -12.22 -8.01
CA LYS A 177 -12.02 -12.00 -6.96
C LYS A 177 -11.58 -12.39 -5.55
N LYS A 178 -10.53 -13.22 -5.45
CA LYS A 178 -9.86 -13.58 -4.19
C LYS A 178 -9.20 -12.37 -3.51
N TYR A 179 -8.81 -11.36 -4.28
CA TYR A 179 -8.13 -10.14 -3.83
C TYR A 179 -8.93 -8.92 -4.31
N PRO A 180 -10.11 -8.66 -3.72
CA PRO A 180 -10.96 -7.57 -4.18
C PRO A 180 -10.23 -6.23 -4.03
N LEU A 181 -10.42 -5.37 -5.03
CA LEU A 181 -9.92 -4.00 -5.03
C LEU A 181 -10.86 -3.14 -4.15
N GLN A 182 -10.29 -2.45 -3.17
CA GLN A 182 -11.01 -1.56 -2.25
C GLN A 182 -10.43 -0.16 -2.35
N ILE A 183 -11.28 0.86 -2.47
CA ILE A 183 -10.84 2.25 -2.46
C ILE A 183 -10.91 2.75 -1.01
N HIS A 184 -9.77 3.15 -0.46
CA HIS A 184 -9.73 3.74 0.86
C HIS A 184 -10.35 5.14 0.85
N ARG A 185 -10.90 5.57 1.98
CA ARG A 185 -11.57 6.88 2.10
C ARG A 185 -10.66 8.05 1.74
N THR A 186 -9.35 7.95 1.97
CA THR A 186 -8.38 8.99 1.59
C THR A 186 -8.18 9.10 0.08
N ALA A 187 -8.34 8.00 -0.66
CA ALA A 187 -8.26 7.97 -2.12
C ALA A 187 -9.57 8.34 -2.80
N GLN A 188 -10.73 8.19 -2.15
CA GLN A 188 -12.04 8.39 -2.78
C GLN A 188 -12.19 9.73 -3.52
N PRO A 189 -11.80 10.90 -2.96
CA PRO A 189 -11.92 12.16 -3.68
C PRO A 189 -11.04 12.22 -4.94
N ILE A 190 -9.86 11.60 -4.90
CA ILE A 190 -8.93 11.54 -6.02
C ILE A 190 -9.49 10.62 -7.10
N VAL A 191 -10.00 9.45 -6.72
CA VAL A 191 -10.66 8.52 -7.65
C VAL A 191 -11.91 9.15 -8.27
N ASP A 192 -12.72 9.88 -7.51
CA ASP A 192 -13.92 10.54 -8.05
C ASP A 192 -13.55 11.63 -9.07
N ALA A 193 -12.49 12.40 -8.80
CA ALA A 193 -11.99 13.43 -9.71
C ALA A 193 -11.32 12.85 -10.95
N ALA A 194 -10.51 11.79 -10.75
CA ALA A 194 -9.74 11.14 -11.81
C ALA A 194 -10.54 10.10 -12.58
N GLY A 195 -11.69 9.66 -12.08
CA GLY A 195 -12.45 8.51 -12.59
C GLY A 195 -12.88 8.63 -14.05
N LYS A 196 -12.90 9.85 -14.59
CA LYS A 196 -13.23 10.16 -15.99
C LYS A 196 -12.02 10.60 -16.83
N LEU A 197 -10.86 10.77 -16.20
CA LEU A 197 -9.63 11.07 -16.91
C LEU A 197 -9.14 9.80 -17.62
N PRO A 198 -8.56 9.94 -18.82
CA PRO A 198 -8.05 8.80 -19.56
C PRO A 198 -6.76 8.26 -18.92
N VAL A 199 -6.60 6.94 -18.97
CA VAL A 199 -5.31 6.29 -18.76
C VAL A 199 -4.44 6.57 -19.99
N SER A 200 -3.28 7.18 -19.79
CA SER A 200 -2.42 7.66 -20.88
C SER A 200 -1.43 6.60 -21.38
N ASP A 201 -0.94 5.75 -20.47
CA ASP A 201 0.04 4.72 -20.80
C ASP A 201 -0.62 3.37 -21.10
N GLU A 202 -0.13 2.67 -22.13
CA GLU A 202 -0.53 1.29 -22.39
C GLU A 202 0.16 0.32 -21.43
N VAL A 203 -0.62 -0.64 -20.92
CA VAL A 203 -0.17 -1.65 -19.95
C VAL A 203 -0.49 -3.08 -20.38
N GLU A 204 -1.04 -3.27 -21.58
CA GLU A 204 -1.20 -4.61 -22.17
C GLU A 204 0.13 -5.37 -22.16
N GLY A 205 0.07 -6.65 -21.79
CA GLY A 205 1.23 -7.53 -21.68
C GLY A 205 2.01 -7.41 -20.37
N LEU A 206 1.86 -6.32 -19.60
CA LEU A 206 2.39 -6.22 -18.24
C LEU A 206 1.62 -7.15 -17.29
N SER A 207 2.27 -7.61 -16.22
CA SER A 207 1.58 -8.27 -15.12
C SER A 207 0.56 -7.35 -14.45
N LEU A 208 -0.54 -7.93 -13.96
CA LEU A 208 -1.66 -7.22 -13.31
C LEU A 208 -1.20 -6.27 -12.19
N GLY A 209 -0.25 -6.70 -11.35
CA GLY A 209 0.24 -5.87 -10.24
C GLY A 209 0.92 -4.60 -10.72
N THR A 210 1.88 -4.74 -11.64
CA THR A 210 2.60 -3.64 -12.27
C THR A 210 1.67 -2.75 -13.11
N ALA A 211 0.74 -3.34 -13.86
CA ALA A 211 -0.26 -2.60 -14.64
C ALA A 211 -1.18 -1.76 -13.73
N LEU A 212 -1.72 -2.36 -12.66
CA LEU A 212 -2.54 -1.64 -11.68
C LEU A 212 -1.76 -0.49 -11.03
N ALA A 213 -0.52 -0.73 -10.61
CA ALA A 213 0.33 0.32 -10.04
C ALA A 213 0.59 1.44 -11.06
N GLY A 214 0.86 1.07 -12.32
CA GLY A 214 1.16 2.00 -13.40
C GLY A 214 -0.04 2.86 -13.83
N ILE A 215 -1.26 2.36 -13.72
CA ILE A 215 -2.49 3.16 -13.91
C ILE A 215 -2.67 4.12 -12.74
N LEU A 216 -2.59 3.62 -11.51
CA LEU A 216 -2.87 4.41 -10.31
C LEU A 216 -1.88 5.57 -10.13
N VAL A 217 -0.58 5.35 -10.40
CA VAL A 217 0.46 6.38 -10.24
C VAL A 217 0.23 7.60 -11.15
N GLN A 218 -0.41 7.42 -12.30
CA GLN A 218 -0.75 8.53 -13.22
C GLN A 218 -1.70 9.54 -12.57
N HIS A 219 -2.46 9.11 -11.57
CA HIS A 219 -3.46 9.92 -10.86
C HIS A 219 -3.08 10.19 -9.39
N GLY A 220 -1.83 9.92 -8.98
CA GLY A 220 -1.38 10.15 -7.61
C GLY A 220 -1.91 9.11 -6.62
N LEU A 221 -2.30 7.94 -7.12
CA LEU A 221 -2.81 6.82 -6.34
C LEU A 221 -1.80 5.68 -6.31
N GLY A 222 -1.83 4.91 -5.23
CA GLY A 222 -1.08 3.68 -5.08
C GLY A 222 -1.98 2.60 -4.48
N PHE A 223 -1.53 1.36 -4.49
CA PHE A 223 -2.24 0.30 -3.76
C PHE A 223 -1.27 -0.53 -2.95
N ARG A 224 -1.77 -1.21 -1.92
CA ARG A 224 -1.02 -2.27 -1.22
C ARG A 224 -1.97 -3.39 -0.81
N PRO A 225 -1.50 -4.64 -0.75
CA PRO A 225 -2.33 -5.72 -0.22
C PRO A 225 -2.43 -5.59 1.30
N LEU A 226 -3.65 -5.57 1.82
CA LEU A 226 -3.91 -5.54 3.26
C LEU A 226 -4.68 -6.77 3.71
N ARG A 227 -4.30 -7.27 4.87
CA ARG A 227 -5.00 -8.37 5.53
C ARG A 227 -6.17 -7.85 6.33
N THR A 228 -7.36 -8.36 6.06
CA THR A 228 -8.57 -8.03 6.81
C THR A 228 -8.53 -8.67 8.20
N PRO A 229 -9.37 -8.20 9.14
CA PRO A 229 -9.61 -8.89 10.40
C PRO A 229 -9.98 -10.36 10.28
N ARG A 230 -10.53 -10.82 9.14
CA ARG A 230 -10.89 -12.22 8.92
C ARG A 230 -9.75 -13.07 8.36
N GLY A 231 -8.62 -12.44 8.03
CA GLY A 231 -7.46 -13.09 7.41
C GLY A 231 -7.49 -13.11 5.88
N ASP A 232 -8.56 -12.58 5.27
CA ASP A 232 -8.63 -12.36 3.82
C ASP A 232 -7.66 -11.24 3.40
N ILE A 233 -7.32 -11.18 2.11
CA ILE A 233 -6.44 -10.14 1.57
C ILE A 233 -7.22 -9.30 0.57
N GLU A 234 -7.15 -7.99 0.72
CA GLU A 234 -7.76 -7.00 -0.17
C GLU A 234 -6.66 -6.11 -0.77
N LEU A 235 -6.85 -5.65 -2.00
CA LEU A 235 -5.96 -4.68 -2.63
C LEU A 235 -6.51 -3.29 -2.33
N VAL A 236 -5.88 -2.56 -1.41
CA VAL A 236 -6.40 -1.28 -0.94
C VAL A 236 -5.71 -0.14 -1.66
N VAL A 237 -6.50 0.68 -2.35
CA VAL A 237 -6.06 1.88 -3.07
C VAL A 237 -6.06 3.08 -2.12
N GLU A 238 -4.94 3.78 -2.04
CA GLU A 238 -4.70 4.94 -1.18
C GLU A 238 -4.05 6.08 -1.99
N SER A 239 -4.07 7.30 -1.45
CA SER A 239 -3.30 8.41 -2.00
C SER A 239 -1.81 8.14 -1.86
N LEU A 240 -1.01 8.35 -2.91
CA LEU A 240 0.46 8.24 -2.84
C LEU A 240 1.09 9.20 -1.83
N ALA A 241 0.41 10.30 -1.52
CA ALA A 241 0.87 11.23 -0.48
C ALA A 241 0.76 10.64 0.94
N ASP A 242 -0.13 9.66 1.15
CA ASP A 242 -0.46 9.10 2.47
C ASP A 242 0.14 7.69 2.69
N ILE A 243 0.57 7.02 1.62
CA ILE A 243 1.13 5.65 1.65
C ILE A 243 2.63 5.68 1.36
N SER A 244 3.43 5.06 2.23
CA SER A 244 4.90 5.04 2.08
C SER A 244 5.44 3.75 1.47
N ASP A 245 4.61 2.71 1.41
CA ASP A 245 4.94 1.35 1.02
C ASP A 245 4.02 0.85 -0.10
N ALA A 246 3.61 1.68 -1.06
CA ALA A 246 2.79 1.20 -2.17
C ALA A 246 3.46 0.04 -2.94
N TRP A 247 2.63 -0.87 -3.47
CA TRP A 247 3.04 -1.85 -4.46
C TRP A 247 3.71 -1.11 -5.63
N PRO A 248 4.95 -1.48 -5.99
CA PRO A 248 5.73 -0.66 -6.89
C PRO A 248 5.24 -0.80 -8.33
N VAL A 249 5.49 0.24 -9.14
CA VAL A 249 5.39 0.16 -10.61
C VAL A 249 6.60 -0.63 -11.12
N GLY A 250 6.51 -1.96 -10.98
CA GLY A 250 7.59 -2.89 -11.24
C GLY A 250 8.70 -2.88 -10.19
N TRP A 251 9.40 -4.01 -10.11
CA TRP A 251 10.43 -4.33 -9.13
C TRP A 251 11.83 -3.92 -9.61
N PRO A 252 12.72 -3.53 -8.69
CA PRO A 252 14.11 -3.22 -9.03
C PRO A 252 14.85 -4.38 -9.72
N ALA A 253 15.59 -4.05 -10.77
CA ALA A 253 16.41 -4.97 -11.56
C ALA A 253 17.84 -5.16 -10.96
N GLU A 254 17.96 -5.48 -9.67
CA GLU A 254 19.22 -5.31 -8.92
C GLU A 254 20.37 -6.25 -9.30
N GLN A 255 20.13 -7.32 -10.07
CA GLN A 255 21.11 -8.40 -10.23
C GLN A 255 21.50 -8.74 -11.68
N LYS A 256 20.80 -8.20 -12.68
CA LYS A 256 21.07 -8.51 -14.10
C LYS A 256 21.56 -7.25 -14.83
N PRO A 257 22.61 -7.37 -15.67
CA PRO A 257 22.97 -6.29 -16.60
C PRO A 257 21.76 -5.84 -17.42
N ARG A 258 21.54 -4.53 -17.51
CA ARG A 258 20.35 -3.96 -18.17
C ARG A 258 20.18 -4.40 -19.62
N ASN A 259 21.27 -4.60 -20.35
CA ASN A 259 21.27 -5.10 -21.73
C ASN A 259 20.84 -6.57 -21.87
N LEU A 260 20.85 -7.34 -20.78
CA LEU A 260 20.30 -8.69 -20.76
C LEU A 260 18.81 -8.71 -20.39
N ILE A 261 18.33 -7.66 -19.74
CA ILE A 261 16.92 -7.50 -19.38
C ILE A 261 16.13 -6.98 -20.59
N VAL A 262 16.59 -5.86 -21.16
CA VAL A 262 15.92 -5.17 -22.26
C VAL A 262 16.90 -4.99 -23.43
N PRO A 263 17.31 -6.07 -24.12
CA PRO A 263 18.32 -6.01 -25.16
C PRO A 263 17.96 -5.06 -26.30
N THR A 264 16.66 -4.94 -26.61
CA THR A 264 16.15 -4.07 -27.68
C THR A 264 16.50 -2.59 -27.47
N LEU A 265 16.58 -2.11 -26.21
CA LEU A 265 17.01 -0.74 -25.93
C LEU A 265 18.52 -0.50 -26.14
N TYR A 266 19.32 -1.57 -26.19
CA TYR A 266 20.77 -1.49 -26.39
C TYR A 266 21.20 -1.75 -27.83
N GLU A 267 20.25 -2.08 -28.71
CA GLU A 267 20.48 -2.15 -30.15
C GLU A 267 20.84 -0.77 -30.71
N THR A 268 21.80 -0.74 -31.62
CA THR A 268 22.29 0.51 -32.20
C THR A 268 21.64 0.82 -33.54
N LEU A 269 21.25 2.07 -33.74
CA LEU A 269 20.71 2.61 -34.99
C LEU A 269 21.30 3.99 -35.31
N PRO A 270 21.23 4.44 -36.57
CA PRO A 270 21.33 5.87 -36.88
C PRO A 270 20.09 6.59 -36.36
N ALA A 271 20.27 7.70 -35.65
CA ALA A 271 19.18 8.53 -35.15
C ALA A 271 19.60 9.99 -34.98
N GLY A 272 18.66 10.89 -35.17
CA GLY A 272 18.79 12.32 -34.97
C GLY A 272 17.44 12.98 -35.20
N PHE A 273 17.09 13.96 -34.37
CA PHE A 273 15.87 14.75 -34.51
C PHE A 273 16.01 16.07 -33.77
N GLU A 274 15.24 17.06 -34.22
CA GLU A 274 15.21 18.38 -33.62
C GLU A 274 13.76 18.77 -33.30
N ASN A 275 13.57 19.38 -32.13
CA ASN A 275 12.31 19.99 -31.71
C ASN A 275 11.10 19.04 -31.79
N VAL A 276 11.24 17.82 -31.26
CA VAL A 276 10.15 16.84 -31.20
C VAL A 276 9.57 16.83 -29.78
N PRO A 277 8.24 16.83 -29.58
CA PRO A 277 7.65 16.68 -28.26
C PRO A 277 8.18 15.43 -27.54
N LEU A 278 8.52 15.56 -26.25
CA LEU A 278 9.05 14.43 -25.49
C LEU A 278 8.11 13.23 -25.50
N GLU A 279 6.80 13.44 -25.35
CA GLU A 279 5.80 12.37 -25.40
C GLU A 279 5.85 11.55 -26.69
N ASP A 280 6.04 12.19 -27.84
CA ASP A 280 6.14 11.52 -29.14
C ASP A 280 7.40 10.66 -29.21
N VAL A 281 8.52 11.14 -28.66
CA VAL A 281 9.76 10.38 -28.60
C VAL A 281 9.60 9.15 -27.71
N LEU A 282 8.99 9.30 -26.52
CA LEU A 282 8.74 8.19 -25.61
C LEU A 282 7.78 7.17 -26.23
N HIS A 283 6.69 7.63 -26.86
CA HIS A 283 5.76 6.76 -27.56
C HIS A 283 6.43 6.00 -28.72
N ALA A 284 7.26 6.68 -29.51
CA ALA A 284 8.01 6.04 -30.60
C ALA A 284 8.96 4.95 -30.08
N ILE A 285 9.63 5.17 -28.94
CA ILE A 285 10.47 4.15 -28.29
C ILE A 285 9.61 2.94 -27.87
N THR A 286 8.49 3.19 -27.20
CA THR A 286 7.56 2.13 -26.77
C THR A 286 7.11 1.27 -27.94
N VAL A 287 6.65 1.88 -29.03
CA VAL A 287 6.14 1.18 -30.22
C VAL A 287 7.25 0.41 -30.94
N GLN A 288 8.40 1.04 -31.18
CA GLN A 288 9.47 0.41 -31.97
C GLN A 288 10.23 -0.66 -31.20
N ARG A 289 10.29 -0.57 -29.87
CA ARG A 289 11.07 -1.49 -29.03
C ARG A 289 10.22 -2.46 -28.24
N GLN A 290 8.90 -2.27 -28.26
CA GLN A 290 7.94 -3.05 -27.47
C GLN A 290 8.32 -3.04 -25.98
N VAL A 291 8.77 -1.88 -25.50
CA VAL A 291 9.14 -1.66 -24.09
C VAL A 291 8.17 -0.64 -23.52
N PRO A 292 7.21 -1.06 -22.66
CA PRO A 292 6.28 -0.14 -22.02
C PRO A 292 7.03 0.93 -21.22
N ILE A 293 6.63 2.18 -21.39
CA ILE A 293 7.12 3.33 -20.62
C ILE A 293 5.94 3.86 -19.81
N ILE A 294 6.04 3.78 -18.49
CA ILE A 294 5.05 4.32 -17.56
C ILE A 294 5.56 5.64 -16.99
N ILE A 295 4.74 6.67 -17.02
CA ILE A 295 5.09 8.00 -16.50
C ILE A 295 4.17 8.35 -15.33
N ALA A 296 4.78 8.68 -14.19
CA ALA A 296 4.08 9.20 -13.03
C ALA A 296 3.57 10.64 -13.29
N ARG A 297 2.49 10.76 -14.06
CA ARG A 297 1.95 12.05 -14.54
C ARG A 297 1.51 12.98 -13.42
N ALA A 298 0.91 12.45 -12.36
CA ALA A 298 0.56 13.24 -11.18
C ALA A 298 1.80 13.91 -10.56
N GLU A 299 2.90 13.16 -10.40
CA GLU A 299 4.17 13.68 -9.90
C GLU A 299 4.75 14.75 -10.85
N CYS A 300 4.70 14.49 -12.17
CA CYS A 300 5.13 15.46 -13.18
C CYS A 300 4.34 16.77 -13.06
N GLN A 301 3.02 16.68 -12.87
CA GLN A 301 2.16 17.85 -12.69
C GLN A 301 2.49 18.61 -11.41
N THR A 302 2.70 17.90 -10.28
CA THR A 302 3.11 18.52 -9.02
C THR A 302 4.48 19.21 -9.11
N GLN A 303 5.40 18.67 -9.91
CA GLN A 303 6.74 19.24 -10.12
C GLN A 303 6.82 20.23 -11.31
N GLU A 304 5.67 20.59 -11.91
CA GLU A 304 5.59 21.48 -13.07
C GLU A 304 6.47 21.01 -14.26
N ILE A 305 6.57 19.69 -14.45
CA ILE A 305 7.28 19.06 -15.56
C ILE A 305 6.34 18.97 -16.76
N ASP A 306 6.72 19.67 -17.84
CA ASP A 306 5.98 19.66 -19.10
C ASP A 306 6.45 18.52 -20.03
N LEU A 307 5.55 17.57 -20.29
CA LEU A 307 5.78 16.43 -21.19
C LEU A 307 5.63 16.80 -22.68
N THR A 308 5.03 17.95 -22.99
CA THR A 308 4.89 18.45 -24.37
C THR A 308 6.12 19.23 -24.82
N ARG A 309 7.06 19.46 -23.90
CA ARG A 309 8.32 20.14 -24.17
C ARG A 309 9.07 19.47 -25.31
N GLU A 310 9.49 20.30 -26.27
CA GLU A 310 10.35 19.89 -27.36
C GLU A 310 11.75 19.49 -26.88
N VAL A 311 12.22 18.35 -27.36
CA VAL A 311 13.53 17.78 -27.11
C VAL A 311 14.24 17.47 -28.42
N SER A 312 15.57 17.49 -28.38
CA SER A 312 16.41 17.22 -29.56
C SER A 312 17.45 16.16 -29.24
N TYR A 313 17.84 15.38 -30.24
CA TYR A 313 18.94 14.44 -30.17
C TYR A 313 19.86 14.62 -31.38
N PRO A 314 21.17 14.85 -31.18
CA PRO A 314 22.08 15.13 -32.28
C PRO A 314 22.17 13.95 -33.24
N GLU A 315 22.30 14.25 -34.53
CA GLU A 315 22.43 13.22 -35.56
C GLU A 315 23.69 12.38 -35.34
N LYS A 316 23.50 11.07 -35.20
CA LYS A 316 24.57 10.08 -35.02
C LYS A 316 24.32 8.90 -35.93
N SER A 317 25.39 8.45 -36.59
CA SER A 317 25.36 7.24 -37.44
C SER A 317 25.17 5.94 -36.63
N ARG A 318 25.52 5.96 -35.33
CA ARG A 318 25.36 4.82 -34.44
C ARG A 318 25.12 5.29 -33.00
N THR A 319 23.92 5.05 -32.48
CA THR A 319 23.55 5.27 -31.08
C THR A 319 22.60 4.19 -30.60
N ALA A 320 22.51 3.95 -29.29
CA ALA A 320 21.55 3.02 -28.71
C ALA A 320 20.30 3.76 -28.22
N TRP A 321 19.13 3.10 -28.26
CA TRP A 321 17.88 3.67 -27.76
C TRP A 321 17.94 4.09 -26.29
N ALA A 322 18.63 3.32 -25.45
CA ALA A 322 18.85 3.65 -24.05
C ALA A 322 19.54 5.02 -23.88
N LEU A 323 20.47 5.37 -24.78
CA LEU A 323 21.17 6.65 -24.76
C LEU A 323 20.30 7.80 -25.28
N ILE A 324 19.42 7.52 -26.26
CA ILE A 324 18.42 8.49 -26.72
C ILE A 324 17.47 8.80 -25.56
N LEU A 325 16.89 7.76 -24.96
CA LEU A 325 15.96 7.84 -23.84
C LEU A 325 16.56 8.63 -22.67
N GLU A 326 17.77 8.27 -22.23
CA GLU A 326 18.48 8.98 -21.15
C GLU A 326 18.70 10.47 -21.46
N SER A 327 19.05 10.79 -22.71
CA SER A 327 19.30 12.16 -23.15
C SER A 327 18.03 13.01 -23.20
N VAL A 328 16.92 12.46 -23.68
CA VAL A 328 15.66 13.24 -23.83
C VAL A 328 14.94 13.43 -22.51
N VAL A 329 14.87 12.41 -21.64
CA VAL A 329 14.20 12.55 -20.33
C VAL A 329 14.92 13.59 -19.47
N ARG A 330 16.26 13.64 -19.53
CA ARG A 330 17.06 14.62 -18.79
C ARG A 330 16.84 16.06 -19.24
N GLN A 331 16.55 16.29 -20.54
CA GLN A 331 16.22 17.64 -21.05
C GLN A 331 14.94 18.20 -20.43
N SER A 332 14.01 17.32 -20.03
CA SER A 332 12.75 17.66 -19.34
C SER A 332 12.81 17.42 -17.83
N LYS A 333 14.01 17.31 -17.24
CA LYS A 333 14.24 17.11 -15.79
C LYS A 333 13.65 15.81 -15.22
N LEU A 334 13.33 14.84 -16.07
CA LEU A 334 12.88 13.52 -15.64
C LEU A 334 14.06 12.62 -15.31
N THR A 335 13.79 11.64 -14.45
CA THR A 335 14.67 10.50 -14.22
C THR A 335 14.02 9.24 -14.76
N GLN A 336 14.83 8.24 -15.08
CA GLN A 336 14.35 6.94 -15.56
C GLN A 336 14.91 5.81 -14.71
N SER A 337 14.10 4.77 -14.50
CA SER A 337 14.53 3.52 -13.88
C SER A 337 13.98 2.34 -14.67
N LEU A 338 14.83 1.37 -14.99
CA LEU A 338 14.39 0.09 -15.52
C LEU A 338 13.79 -0.74 -14.38
N ARG A 339 12.59 -1.25 -14.59
CA ARG A 339 11.82 -2.05 -13.64
C ARG A 339 11.40 -3.36 -14.32
N LEU A 340 11.28 -4.40 -13.51
CA LEU A 340 10.79 -5.71 -13.92
C LEU A 340 9.38 -5.91 -13.40
N ASP A 341 8.49 -6.46 -14.21
CA ASP A 341 7.15 -6.81 -13.74
C ASP A 341 7.19 -8.04 -12.78
N GLU A 342 6.05 -8.49 -12.25
CA GLU A 342 6.00 -9.67 -11.37
C GLU A 342 6.49 -10.96 -12.05
N ARG A 343 6.50 -11.00 -13.39
CA ARG A 343 6.98 -12.13 -14.20
C ARG A 343 8.47 -12.03 -14.50
N GLY A 344 9.12 -10.93 -14.09
CA GLY A 344 10.52 -10.65 -14.35
C GLY A 344 10.79 -10.17 -15.79
N GLN A 345 9.77 -9.60 -16.46
CA GLN A 345 9.87 -9.03 -17.81
C GLN A 345 10.15 -7.53 -17.79
#